data_AF-A0A661UZ55-F1
#
_entry.id   AF-A0A661UZ55-F1
#
_cell.length_a   1.000
_cell.length_b   1.000
_cell.length_c   1.000
_cell.angle_alpha   90.00
_cell.angle_beta   90.00
_cell.angle_gamma   90.00
#
_symmetry.space_group_name_H-M   'P 1'
#
loop_
_entity.id
_entity.type
_entity.pdbx_description
1 polymer ?
#
loop_
_entity_poly.entity_id
_entity_poly.type
_entity_poly.pdbx_seq_one_letter_code
_entity_poly.pdbx_strand_id
1 'polypeptide(L)' 'MKFVFNKTNIILLVIAFITTIAGYIIMGTGDNTISPVLLIIAYVILFPASIIVGTKKKEED' A
#
# COMPACT_ATOMS: atom_id res chain seq x y z
N MET A 1 10.33 -13.83 11.74
CA MET A 1 10.13 -13.42 10.34
C MET A 1 11.24 -12.44 9.97
N LYS A 2 12.11 -12.78 9.01
CA LYS A 2 13.15 -11.86 8.54
C LYS A 2 12.51 -10.99 7.45
N PHE A 3 12.37 -9.69 7.69
CA PHE A 3 11.87 -8.77 6.67
C PHE A 3 12.92 -8.67 5.57
N VAL A 4 12.58 -9.11 4.36
CA VAL A 4 13.47 -9.05 3.21
C VAL A 4 12.97 -7.94 2.30
N PHE A 5 13.67 -6.81 2.30
CA PHE A 5 13.35 -5.70 1.41
C PHE A 5 13.67 -6.07 -0.03
N ASN A 6 12.68 -6.67 -0.70
CA ASN A 6 12.72 -6.99 -2.11
C ASN A 6 12.21 -5.78 -2.93
N LYS A 7 12.72 -5.59 -4.16
CA LYS A 7 12.36 -4.45 -5.01
C LYS A 7 10.84 -4.37 -5.23
N THR A 8 10.18 -5.51 -5.36
CA THR A 8 8.72 -5.63 -5.49
C THR A 8 7.96 -5.11 -4.28
N ASN A 9 8.46 -5.38 -3.06
CA ASN A 9 7.86 -4.84 -1.83
C ASN A 9 7.93 -3.32 -1.82
N ILE A 10 9.09 -2.77 -2.18
CA ILE A 10 9.34 -1.33 -2.14
C ILE A 10 8.42 -0.63 -3.15
N ILE A 11 8.29 -1.17 -4.36
CA ILE A 11 7.37 -0.65 -5.37
C ILE A 11 5.92 -0.67 -4.84
N LEU A 12 5.49 -1.77 -4.23
CA LEU A 12 4.14 -1.88 -3.67
C LEU A 12 3.91 -0.88 -2.52
N LEU A 13 4.92 -0.67 -1.68
CA LEU A 13 4.86 0.28 -0.57
C LEU A 13 4.82 1.72 -1.05
N VAL A 14 5.57 2.06 -2.11
CA VAL A 14 5.49 3.37 -2.76
C VAL A 14 4.11 3.61 -3.37
N ILE A 15 3.53 2.59 -4.04
CA ILE A 15 2.17 2.68 -4.56
C ILE A 15 1.16 2.91 -3.42
N ALA A 16 1.28 2.16 -2.32
CA ALA A 16 0.42 2.33 -1.15
C ALA A 16 0.47 3.77 -0.60
N PHE A 17 1.67 4.36 -0.54
CA PHE A 17 1.86 5.75 -0.13
C PHE A 17 1.20 6.73 -1.10
N ILE A 18 1.41 6.58 -2.40
CA ILE A 18 0.81 7.46 -3.41
C ILE A 18 -0.72 7.38 -3.36
N THR A 19 -1.29 6.17 -3.25
CA THR A 19 -2.74 5.97 -3.12
C THR A 19 -3.29 6.61 -1.84
N THR A 20 -2.56 6.53 -0.73
CA THR A 20 -2.95 7.18 0.54
C THR A 20 -2.95 8.70 0.41
N ILE A 21 -1.90 9.27 -0.19
CA ILE A 21 -1.80 10.72 -0.43
C ILE A 21 -2.95 11.18 -1.33
N ALA A 22 -3.20 10.47 -2.43
CA ALA A 22 -4.33 10.76 -3.31
C ALA A 22 -5.68 10.70 -2.57
N GLY A 23 -5.88 9.68 -1.73
CA GLY A 23 -7.09 9.53 -0.91
C GLY A 23 -7.30 10.73 0.02
N TYR A 24 -6.25 11.21 0.68
CA TYR A 24 -6.35 12.39 1.54
C TYR A 24 -6.56 13.70 0.76
N ILE A 25 -5.97 13.85 -0.42
CA ILE A 25 -6.21 15.01 -1.28
C ILE A 25 -7.69 15.08 -1.69
N ILE A 26 -8.26 13.95 -2.12
CA ILE A 26 -9.68 13.85 -2.49
C ILE A 26 -10.57 14.06 -1.25
N MET A 27 -10.13 13.63 -0.06
CA MET A 27 -10.87 13.90 1.18
C MET A 27 -10.92 15.40 1.46
N GLY A 28 -9.82 16.11 1.18
CA GLY A 28 -9.73 17.56 1.28
C GLY A 28 -10.65 18.32 0.32
N THR A 29 -11.06 17.71 -0.80
CA THR A 29 -12.05 18.31 -1.71
C THR A 29 -13.50 18.15 -1.24
N GLY A 30 -13.72 17.48 -0.10
CA GLY A 30 -15.05 17.27 0.49
C GLY A 30 -15.76 15.99 0.02
N ASP A 31 -15.08 15.12 -0.73
CA ASP A 31 -15.65 13.86 -1.16
C ASP A 31 -15.51 12.81 -0.05
N ASN A 32 -16.61 12.54 0.64
CA ASN A 32 -16.67 11.60 1.75
C ASN A 32 -17.07 10.18 1.30
N THR A 33 -17.19 9.91 0.01
CA THR A 33 -17.55 8.57 -0.49
C THR A 33 -16.38 7.91 -1.18
N ILE A 34 -15.71 8.62 -2.10
CA ILE A 34 -14.57 8.07 -2.85
C ILE A 34 -13.32 8.02 -1.97
N SER A 35 -13.09 9.04 -1.14
CA SER A 35 -11.89 9.14 -0.32
C SER A 35 -11.76 8.00 0.69
N PRO A 36 -12.80 7.67 1.50
CA PRO A 36 -12.68 6.56 2.45
C PRO A 36 -12.48 5.22 1.75
N VAL A 37 -13.12 5.00 0.59
CA VAL A 37 -12.94 3.78 -0.19
C VAL A 37 -11.49 3.65 -0.67
N LEU A 38 -10.91 4.74 -1.17
CA LEU A 38 -9.51 4.75 -1.64
C LEU A 38 -8.54 4.51 -0.48
N LEU A 39 -8.81 5.11 0.69
CA LEU A 39 -8.03 4.90 1.91
C LEU A 39 -8.17 3.47 2.46
N ILE A 40 -9.36 2.85 2.38
CA ILE A 40 -9.57 1.45 2.74
C ILE A 40 -8.74 0.54 1.83
N ILE A 41 -8.74 0.78 0.52
CA ILE A 41 -7.91 0.00 -0.43
C ILE A 41 -6.43 0.14 -0.08
N ALA A 42 -5.99 1.36 0.24
CA ALA A 42 -4.61 1.60 0.68
C ALA A 42 -4.27 0.80 1.95
N TYR A 43 -5.07 0.94 3.01
CA TYR A 43 -4.78 0.37 4.33
C TYR A 43 -5.04 -1.13 4.46
N VAL A 44 -6.08 -1.65 3.80
CA VAL A 44 -6.51 -3.04 3.96
C VAL A 44 -5.86 -3.96 2.92
N ILE A 45 -5.51 -3.41 1.75
CA ILE A 45 -4.99 -4.22 0.65
C ILE A 45 -3.53 -3.87 0.37
N LEU A 46 -3.23 -2.62 0.01
CA LEU A 46 -1.90 -2.25 -0.48
C LEU A 46 -0.81 -2.34 0.60
N PHE A 47 -1.07 -1.80 1.80
CA PHE A 47 -0.14 -1.88 2.93
C PHE A 47 0.12 -3.34 3.35
N PRO A 48 -0.90 -4.17 3.64
CA PRO A 48 -0.69 -5.58 3.99
C PRO A 48 -0.03 -6.36 2.85
N ALA A 49 -0.40 -6.13 1.59
CA ALA A 49 0.24 -6.77 0.45
C ALA A 49 1.72 -6.41 0.36
N SER A 50 2.10 -5.14 0.58
CA SER A 50 3.50 -4.70 0.54
C SER A 50 4.34 -5.39 1.62
N ILE A 51 3.77 -5.54 2.81
CA ILE A 51 4.38 -6.21 3.97
C ILE A 51 4.51 -7.71 3.69
N ILE A 52 3.44 -8.37 3.24
CA ILE A 52 3.43 -9.82 2.96
C ILE A 52 4.42 -10.16 1.85
N VAL A 53 4.46 -9.38 0.76
CA VAL A 53 5.43 -9.57 -0.34
C VAL A 53 6.86 -9.32 0.14
N GLY A 54 7.06 -8.36 1.06
CA GLY A 54 8.36 -8.12 1.71
C GLY A 54 8.76 -9.19 2.72
N THR A 55 7.80 -9.98 3.20
CA THR A 55 8.05 -11.07 4.16
C THR A 55 8.14 -12.42 3.46
N LYS A 56 7.63 -12.54 2.22
CA LYS A 56 7.88 -13.70 1.37
C LYS A 56 9.37 -13.79 1.10
N LYS A 57 10.01 -14.69 1.84
CA LYS A 57 11.37 -15.16 1.66
C LYS A 57 11.59 -15.40 0.17
N LYS A 58 12.67 -14.86 -0.36
CA LYS A 58 13.20 -15.15 -1.69
C LYS A 58 13.11 -16.67 -1.88
N GLU A 59 12.15 -17.15 -2.67
CA GLU A 59 12.32 -18.43 -3.34
C GLU A 59 13.54 -18.19 -4.24
N GLU A 60 14.66 -18.76 -3.83
CA GLU A 60 15.83 -18.92 -4.68
C GLU A 60 15.37 -19.78 -5.86
N ASP A 61 15.18 -19.15 -7.02
CA ASP A 61 15.41 -19.82 -8.30
C ASP A 61 16.93 -20.04 -8.47
#